data_AF-A0A918L247-F1
#
_entry.id   AF-A0A918L247-F1
#
_cell.length_a   1.000
_cell.length_b   1.000
_cell.length_c   1.000
_cell.angle_alpha   90.00
_cell.angle_beta   90.00
_cell.angle_gamma   90.00
#
_symmetry.space_group_name_H-M   'P 1'
#
loop_
_entity.id
_entity.type
_entity.pdbx_description
1 polymer ?
#
loop_
_entity_poly.entity_id
_entity_poly.type
_entity_poly.pdbx_seq_one_letter_code
_entity_poly.pdbx_strand_id
1 'polypeptide(L)'
;MSTLLIGCWSKDRATLSVTASHQVADGDQAAIDALTRPAFADGANWACEFDVDAHRRAVQRAYEEFAREDGAWVDDTVEHFEPDAF
;
A
#
# COMPACT_ATOMS: atom_id res chain seq x y z
N MET A 1 2.64 12.28 10.29
CA MET A 1 2.49 10.83 10.50
C MET A 1 2.06 10.30 9.16
N SER A 2 2.89 9.44 8.58
CA SER A 2 2.64 8.82 7.29
C SER A 2 2.01 7.45 7.47
N THR A 3 1.30 7.00 6.45
CA THR A 3 0.87 5.60 6.35
C THR A 3 1.77 4.88 5.34
N LEU A 4 2.48 3.86 5.81
CA LEU A 4 3.17 2.89 4.98
C LEU A 4 2.20 1.77 4.61
N LEU A 5 1.94 1.60 3.32
CA LEU A 5 1.24 0.45 2.78
C LEU A 5 2.25 -0.56 2.26
N ILE A 6 1.98 -1.84 2.54
CA ILE A 6 2.76 -2.96 2.03
C ILE A 6 1.78 -3.91 1.35
N GLY A 7 2.19 -4.42 0.18
CA GLY A 7 1.32 -5.25 -0.62
C GLY A 7 2.05 -6.08 -1.66
N CYS A 8 1.24 -6.76 -2.46
CA CYS A 8 1.71 -7.62 -3.53
C CYS A 8 0.88 -7.35 -4.80
N TRP A 9 1.58 -7.01 -5.88
CA TRP A 9 1.01 -7.02 -7.22
C TRP A 9 0.87 -8.44 -7.73
N SER A 10 -0.29 -8.72 -8.31
CA SER A 10 -0.54 -9.92 -9.11
C SER A 10 0.39 -9.95 -10.33
N LYS A 11 0.68 -11.16 -10.84
CA LYS A 11 1.65 -11.34 -11.95
C LYS A 11 1.25 -10.59 -13.23
N ASP A 12 -0.04 -10.53 -13.46
CA ASP A 12 -0.72 -9.80 -14.54
C ASP A 12 -0.86 -8.30 -14.27
N ARG A 13 -0.40 -7.81 -13.10
CA ARG A 13 -0.56 -6.42 -12.63
C ARG A 13 -2.01 -5.94 -12.58
N ALA A 14 -3.00 -6.85 -12.64
CA ALA A 14 -4.40 -6.46 -12.60
C ALA A 14 -4.89 -6.15 -11.18
N THR A 15 -4.15 -6.56 -10.14
CA THR A 15 -4.55 -6.35 -8.75
C THR A 15 -3.35 -6.06 -7.87
N LEU A 16 -3.44 -4.98 -7.09
CA LEU A 16 -2.57 -4.68 -5.95
C LEU A 16 -3.27 -5.08 -4.67
N SER A 17 -2.83 -6.15 -4.03
CA SER A 17 -3.33 -6.55 -2.72
C SER A 17 -2.52 -5.87 -1.62
N VAL A 18 -3.15 -4.98 -0.85
CA VAL A 18 -2.55 -4.38 0.34
C VAL A 18 -2.69 -5.38 1.48
N THR A 19 -1.57 -5.87 2.00
CA THR A 19 -1.52 -6.94 3.03
C THR A 19 -1.11 -6.43 4.40
N ALA A 20 -0.50 -5.25 4.47
CA ALA A 20 -0.23 -4.59 5.74
C ALA A 20 -0.28 -3.07 5.60
N SER A 21 -0.64 -2.43 6.71
CA SER A 21 -0.71 -0.98 6.85
C SER A 21 -0.13 -0.58 8.20
N HIS A 22 0.82 0.35 8.17
CA HIS A 22 1.52 0.82 9.37
C HIS A 22 1.59 2.33 9.39
N GLN A 23 1.36 2.91 10.56
CA GLN A 23 1.65 4.32 10.81
C GLN A 23 3.12 4.47 11.16
N VAL A 24 3.83 5.31 10.40
CA VAL A 24 5.25 5.61 10.60
C VAL A 24 5.44 7.12 10.76
N ALA A 25 6.50 7.51 11.45
CA ALA A 25 6.89 8.91 11.49
C ALA A 25 7.38 9.34 10.10
N ASP A 26 7.09 10.58 9.71
CA ASP A 26 7.37 11.08 8.37
C ASP A 26 8.88 11.04 8.09
N GLY A 27 9.28 10.31 7.05
CA GLY A 27 10.69 10.14 6.69
C GLY A 27 11.50 9.22 7.61
N ASP A 28 10.84 8.41 8.45
CA ASP A 28 11.51 7.39 9.27
C ASP A 28 11.87 6.15 8.44
N GLN A 29 12.93 6.30 7.65
CA GLN A 29 13.43 5.24 6.76
C GLN A 29 13.79 3.96 7.53
N ALA A 30 14.21 4.07 8.79
CA ALA A 30 14.58 2.92 9.61
C ALA A 30 13.34 2.09 9.98
N ALA A 31 12.24 2.74 10.36
CA ALA A 31 10.97 2.08 10.59
C ALA A 31 10.42 1.44 9.31
N ILE A 32 10.49 2.14 8.17
CA ILE A 32 10.04 1.62 6.88
C ILE A 32 10.84 0.38 6.48
N ASP A 33 12.16 0.41 6.56
CA ASP A 33 13.03 -0.72 6.23
C ASP A 33 12.79 -1.92 7.17
N ALA A 34 12.58 -1.66 8.47
CA ALA A 34 12.28 -2.70 9.45
C ALA A 34 10.94 -3.41 9.19
N LEU A 35 9.94 -2.69 8.65
CA LEU A 35 8.62 -3.24 8.31
C LEU A 35 8.62 -3.92 6.92
N THR A 36 9.32 -3.34 5.95
CA THR A 36 9.31 -3.82 4.56
C THR A 36 10.21 -5.04 4.35
N ARG A 37 11.39 -5.11 4.97
CA ARG A 37 12.30 -6.26 4.84
C ARG A 37 11.65 -7.62 5.14
N PRO A 38 10.97 -7.83 6.29
CA PRO A 38 10.32 -9.10 6.57
C PRO A 38 9.15 -9.35 5.62
N ALA A 39 8.38 -8.32 5.25
CA ALA A 39 7.24 -8.48 4.35
C ALA A 39 7.67 -8.89 2.92
N PHE A 40 8.78 -8.33 2.41
CA PHE A 40 9.35 -8.74 1.13
C PHE A 40 9.88 -10.18 1.17
N ALA A 41 10.41 -10.62 2.32
CA ALA A 41 10.81 -12.02 2.51
C ALA A 41 9.60 -12.98 2.53
N ASP A 42 8.43 -12.50 2.94
CA ASP A 42 7.18 -13.27 2.98
C ASP A 42 6.41 -13.26 1.64
N GLY A 43 6.90 -12.52 0.64
CA GLY A 43 6.33 -12.48 -0.71
C GLY A 43 5.57 -11.20 -1.08
N ALA A 44 5.60 -10.17 -0.23
CA ALA A 44 5.29 -8.83 -0.69
C ALA A 44 6.26 -8.43 -1.82
N ASN A 45 5.82 -7.58 -2.73
CA ASN A 45 6.67 -7.06 -3.82
C ASN A 45 6.50 -5.55 -4.03
N TRP A 46 5.68 -4.91 -3.20
CA TRP A 46 5.41 -3.48 -3.24
C TRP A 46 5.28 -2.93 -1.82
N ALA A 47 5.84 -1.74 -1.61
CA ALA A 47 5.64 -0.94 -0.41
C ALA A 47 5.75 0.53 -0.76
N CYS A 48 4.87 1.36 -0.20
CA CYS A 48 4.85 2.80 -0.47
C CYS A 48 4.39 3.59 0.77
N GLU A 49 5.13 4.63 1.10
CA GLU A 49 4.77 5.60 2.14
C GLU A 49 3.92 6.71 1.53
N PHE A 50 2.78 6.99 2.15
CA PHE A 50 1.93 8.12 1.82
C PHE A 50 1.89 9.10 3.01
N ASP A 51 2.08 10.39 2.72
CA ASP A 51 1.98 11.51 3.69
C ASP A 51 0.50 11.75 4.07
N VAL A 52 -0.12 10.73 4.66
CA VAL A 52 -1.51 10.74 5.11
C VAL A 52 -1.62 10.01 6.44
N ASP A 53 -2.40 10.61 7.32
CA ASP A 53 -2.67 10.13 8.68
C ASP A 53 -3.69 8.98 8.74
N ALA A 54 -4.31 8.62 7.61
CA ALA A 54 -5.37 7.62 7.56
C ALA A 54 -5.12 6.56 6.49
N HIS A 55 -5.27 5.28 6.88
CA HIS A 55 -5.14 4.13 5.99
C HIS A 55 -6.01 4.24 4.72
N ARG A 56 -7.30 4.57 4.87
CA ARG A 56 -8.21 4.73 3.72
C ARG A 56 -7.74 5.76 2.70
N ARG A 57 -7.14 6.86 3.17
CA ARG A 57 -6.56 7.88 2.29
C ARG A 57 -5.32 7.35 1.57
N ALA A 58 -4.51 6.55 2.26
CA ALA A 58 -3.35 5.91 1.66
C ALA A 58 -3.76 4.90 0.59
N VAL A 59 -4.81 4.10 0.84
CA VAL A 59 -5.32 3.13 -0.15
C VAL A 59 -5.91 3.85 -1.36
N GLN A 60 -6.66 4.94 -1.13
CA GLN A 60 -7.17 5.78 -2.23
C GLN A 60 -6.01 6.35 -3.06
N ARG A 61 -4.96 6.87 -2.43
CA ARG A 61 -3.77 7.35 -3.13
C ARG A 61 -3.05 6.25 -3.89
N ALA A 62 -2.91 5.07 -3.29
CA ALA A 62 -2.33 3.90 -3.97
C ALA A 62 -3.13 3.52 -5.21
N TYR A 63 -4.47 3.58 -5.14
CA TYR A 63 -5.33 3.39 -6.29
C TYR A 63 -5.11 4.49 -7.34
N GLU A 64 -5.18 5.76 -6.96
CA GLU A 64 -5.03 6.88 -7.90
C GLU A 64 -3.68 6.93 -8.60
N GLU A 65 -2.59 6.64 -7.87
CA GLU A 65 -1.21 6.79 -8.36
C GLU A 65 -0.69 5.54 -9.08
N PHE A 66 -1.15 4.33 -8.71
CA PHE A 66 -0.59 3.10 -9.25
C PHE A 66 -1.60 2.19 -9.96
N ALA A 67 -2.89 2.22 -9.60
CA ALA A 67 -3.86 1.29 -10.14
C ALA A 67 -4.76 1.92 -11.20
N ARG A 68 -5.08 3.22 -11.07
CA ARG A 68 -6.01 3.92 -11.95
C ARG A 68 -5.53 3.99 -13.40
N GLU A 69 -4.24 4.28 -13.62
CA GLU A 69 -3.68 4.41 -14.98
C GLU A 69 -3.66 3.05 -15.71
N ASP A 70 -3.33 1.97 -14.99
CA ASP A 70 -3.29 0.61 -15.50
C ASP A 70 -4.68 -0.08 -15.53
N GLY A 71 -5.73 0.58 -15.04
CA GLY A 71 -7.05 -0.04 -14.87
C GLY A 71 -7.05 -1.21 -13.88
N ALA A 72 -6.07 -1.25 -12.99
CA ALA A 72 -5.92 -2.28 -11.98
C ALA A 72 -6.82 -2.02 -10.77
N TRP A 73 -7.11 -3.09 -10.04
CA TRP A 73 -7.86 -3.07 -8.78
C TRP A 73 -6.91 -2.95 -7.60
N VAL A 74 -7.27 -2.17 -6.57
CA VAL A 74 -6.60 -2.23 -5.27
C VAL A 74 -7.48 -2.99 -4.31
N ASP A 75 -6.99 -4.14 -3.89
CA ASP A 75 -7.62 -5.04 -2.94
C ASP A 75 -7.02 -4.78 -1.55
N ASP A 76 -7.74 -4.06 -0.70
CA ASP A 76 -7.31 -3.87 0.69
C ASP A 76 -7.67 -5.10 1.53
N THR A 77 -6.70 -5.98 1.79
CA THR A 77 -6.92 -7.16 2.64
C THR A 77 -6.81 -6.85 4.13
N VAL A 78 -6.45 -5.60 4.50
CA VAL A 78 -6.24 -5.19 5.89
C VAL A 78 -7.54 -4.70 6.52
N GLU A 79 -8.20 -3.72 5.90
CA GLU A 79 -9.45 -3.13 6.38
C GLU A 79 -10.64 -3.38 5.44
N HIS A 80 -10.45 -4.12 4.33
CA HIS A 80 -11.46 -4.36 3.29
C HIS A 80 -12.06 -3.06 2.74
N PHE A 81 -11.23 -2.02 2.63
CA PHE A 81 -11.63 -0.76 2.03
C PHE A 81 -11.54 -0.80 0.50
N GLU A 82 -12.66 -0.50 -0.16
CA GLU A 82 -12.72 -0.35 -1.60
C GLU A 82 -12.51 1.14 -1.97
N PRO A 83 -11.46 1.49 -2.73
CA PRO A 83 -11.25 2.86 -3.17
C PRO A 83 -12.30 3.30 -4.19
N ASP A 84 -12.68 4.57 -4.14
CA ASP A 84 -13.65 5.16 -5.05
C ASP A 84 -13.01 5.40 -6.43
N ALA A 85 -13.66 4.93 -7.49
CA ALA A 85 -13.20 5.05 -8.88
C ALA A 85 -13.73 6.31 -9.59
N PHE A 86 -14.37 7.24 -8.88
CA PHE A 86 -15.11 8.37 -9.46
C PHE A 86 -14.24 9.53 -9.95
#